data_AF-A0A316Z1W0-F1
#
_entry.id   AF-A0A316Z1W0-F1
#
_cell.length_a   1.000
_cell.length_b   1.000
_cell.length_c   1.000
_cell.angle_alpha   90.00
_cell.angle_beta   90.00
_cell.angle_gamma   90.00
#
_symmetry.space_group_name_H-M   'P 1'
#
loop_
_entity.id
_entity.type
_entity.pdbx_description
1 polymer ?
#
loop_
_entity_poly.entity_id
_entity_poly.type
_entity_poly.pdbx_seq_one_letter_code
_entity_poly.pdbx_strand_id
1 'polypeptide(L)'
;GDVSRFKAGEFLASLVCLIPVQLGITRDNRFVSFYDGINDPEFEQSLLGASAQHIASRLSLGHLESILGNLYSTADVKVVSSLGEQSTGKSFALNHLLDTLFEGAATRTTEGVWMSVVPSSGATVYVVLDFEGVQSVERSVQEDALLVLMNAAISNLVIYRNSFSLSREIRTLFGAFQASAGILNPTANPELFRGSLAVVIKDVMMSDRDEAAAEFYRRFQSIVATEQGGNFVSRLFGGKLAIVPWPGLQDPAFYSEFGCLAELLNAAEVSHPPGGAFLRTLKTLMAQIQSFDWTPIGASVRKNRLAQLSEHLESALILGGVPSTVEPAVLEPLMNLDTDEPINEDHSQFSL
;
A
#
# COMPACT_ATOMS: atom_id res chain seq x y z
N GLY A 1 -27.75 8.04 26.02
CA GLY A 1 -28.71 7.56 25.01
C GLY A 1 -28.44 6.10 24.78
N ASP A 2 -29.47 5.28 24.60
CA ASP A 2 -29.31 3.87 24.24
C ASP A 2 -28.56 3.79 22.91
N VAL A 3 -27.28 3.41 22.98
CA VAL A 3 -26.49 3.18 21.78
C VAL A 3 -26.98 1.86 21.17
N SER A 4 -27.24 1.86 19.85
CA SER A 4 -27.64 0.67 19.11
C SER A 4 -26.72 -0.51 19.45
N ARG A 5 -27.30 -1.64 19.87
CA ARG A 5 -26.55 -2.89 20.06
C ARG A 5 -26.04 -3.48 18.75
N PHE A 6 -26.65 -3.09 17.64
CA PHE A 6 -26.27 -3.57 16.31
C PHE A 6 -25.27 -2.59 15.69
N LYS A 7 -24.08 -3.12 15.36
CA LYS A 7 -23.01 -2.43 14.64
C LYS A 7 -23.32 -2.35 13.13
N ALA A 8 -24.51 -1.89 12.76
CA ALA A 8 -24.98 -1.86 11.37
C ALA A 8 -24.08 -0.98 10.47
N GLY A 9 -23.57 0.14 11.01
CA GLY A 9 -22.61 1.00 10.29
C GLY A 9 -21.29 0.28 10.01
N GLU A 10 -20.68 -0.36 11.02
CA GLU A 10 -19.46 -1.15 10.83
C GLU A 10 -19.70 -2.31 9.85
N PHE A 11 -20.84 -2.99 9.95
CA PHE A 11 -21.21 -4.07 9.02
C PHE A 11 -21.30 -3.58 7.57
N LEU A 12 -22.00 -2.46 7.32
CA LEU A 12 -22.08 -1.86 5.98
C LEU A 12 -20.70 -1.40 5.48
N ALA A 13 -19.90 -0.80 6.35
CA ALA A 13 -18.52 -0.42 6.02
C ALA A 13 -17.69 -1.64 5.62
N SER A 14 -17.78 -2.75 6.37
CA SER A 14 -17.13 -4.00 6.02
C SER A 14 -17.60 -4.57 4.69
N LEU A 15 -18.89 -4.46 4.34
CA LEU A 15 -19.39 -4.89 3.03
C LEU A 15 -18.85 -4.03 1.88
N VAL A 16 -18.81 -2.71 2.05
CA VAL A 16 -18.27 -1.79 1.04
C VAL A 16 -16.78 -2.05 0.83
N CYS A 17 -16.05 -2.32 1.91
CA CYS A 17 -14.63 -2.67 1.89
C CYS A 17 -14.28 -3.93 1.07
N LEU A 18 -15.26 -4.83 0.85
CA LEU A 18 -15.08 -6.01 0.01
C LEU A 18 -14.95 -5.69 -1.48
N ILE A 19 -15.26 -4.47 -1.92
CA ILE A 19 -15.15 -4.04 -3.32
C ILE A 19 -13.75 -3.45 -3.53
N PRO A 20 -12.83 -4.14 -4.22
CA PRO A 20 -11.51 -3.60 -4.46
C PRO A 20 -11.55 -2.40 -5.42
N VAL A 21 -10.65 -1.45 -5.24
CA VAL A 21 -10.44 -0.30 -6.14
C VAL A 21 -9.11 -0.47 -6.85
N GLN A 22 -9.11 -0.40 -8.18
CA GLN A 22 -7.88 -0.37 -8.96
C GLN A 22 -7.22 1.01 -8.85
N LEU A 23 -5.98 1.06 -8.38
CA LEU A 23 -5.26 2.32 -8.18
C LEU A 23 -4.64 2.85 -9.48
N GLY A 24 -4.28 1.94 -10.39
CA GLY A 24 -3.63 2.29 -11.65
C GLY A 24 -2.88 1.11 -12.26
N ILE A 25 -2.28 1.36 -13.41
CA ILE A 25 -1.51 0.39 -14.20
C ILE A 25 -0.14 0.94 -14.56
N THR A 26 0.75 0.08 -15.03
CA THR A 26 1.98 0.51 -15.71
C THR A 26 1.84 0.29 -17.20
N ARG A 27 2.07 1.35 -17.99
CA ARG A 27 1.98 1.33 -19.45
C ARG A 27 2.95 2.36 -20.02
N ASP A 28 3.57 2.02 -21.15
CA ASP A 28 4.53 2.89 -21.86
C ASP A 28 5.66 3.41 -20.94
N ASN A 29 6.16 2.55 -20.04
CA ASN A 29 7.18 2.86 -19.03
C ASN A 29 6.75 3.88 -17.96
N ARG A 30 5.45 4.12 -17.79
CA ARG A 30 4.90 5.06 -16.80
C ARG A 30 3.90 4.36 -15.91
N PHE A 31 3.73 4.90 -14.70
CA PHE A 31 2.58 4.58 -13.87
C PHE A 31 1.42 5.50 -14.24
N VAL A 32 0.26 4.93 -14.54
CA VAL A 32 -0.97 5.63 -14.91
C VAL A 32 -1.97 5.40 -13.78
N SER A 33 -2.21 6.44 -12.97
CA SER A 33 -3.18 6.37 -11.88
C SER A 33 -4.60 6.45 -12.40
N PHE A 34 -5.52 5.75 -11.75
CA PHE A 34 -6.95 5.79 -12.07
C PHE A 34 -7.70 6.75 -11.14
N TYR A 35 -8.88 7.18 -11.59
CA TYR A 35 -9.81 7.99 -10.80
C TYR A 35 -10.99 7.11 -10.38
N ASP A 36 -11.19 6.91 -9.08
CA ASP A 36 -12.24 6.06 -8.53
C ASP A 36 -12.24 4.61 -9.06
N GLY A 37 -11.06 4.09 -9.42
CA GLY A 37 -10.93 2.76 -10.02
C GLY A 37 -11.16 2.72 -11.53
N ILE A 38 -11.40 3.87 -12.18
CA ILE A 38 -11.72 3.96 -13.60
C ILE A 38 -10.50 4.43 -14.39
N ASN A 39 -10.14 3.66 -15.42
CA ASN A 39 -9.19 4.06 -16.45
C ASN A 39 -9.86 5.04 -17.43
N ASP A 40 -9.77 6.33 -17.14
CA ASP A 40 -10.33 7.39 -17.99
C ASP A 40 -9.21 8.09 -18.79
N PRO A 41 -9.18 7.92 -20.13
CA PRO A 41 -8.21 8.58 -20.99
C PRO A 41 -8.27 10.11 -20.93
N GLU A 42 -9.44 10.72 -20.71
CA GLU A 42 -9.57 12.18 -20.59
C GLU A 42 -8.95 12.66 -19.27
N PHE A 43 -9.18 11.93 -18.18
CA PHE A 43 -8.51 12.18 -16.91
C PHE A 43 -6.99 12.02 -17.03
N GLU A 44 -6.50 10.94 -17.64
CA GLU A 44 -5.08 10.74 -17.90
C GLU A 44 -4.49 11.90 -18.69
N GLN A 45 -5.15 12.32 -19.77
CA GLN A 45 -4.71 13.43 -20.61
C GLN A 45 -4.64 14.75 -19.84
N SER A 46 -5.59 14.98 -18.92
CA SER A 46 -5.61 16.17 -18.06
C SER A 46 -4.42 16.27 -17.11
N LEU A 47 -3.76 15.15 -16.81
CA LEU A 47 -2.63 15.06 -15.90
C LEU A 47 -1.27 15.04 -16.61
N LEU A 48 -1.23 15.05 -17.95
CA LEU A 48 0.02 15.02 -18.70
C LEU A 48 0.88 16.26 -18.41
N GLY A 49 2.11 16.03 -17.92
CA GLY A 49 3.04 17.10 -17.55
C GLY A 49 2.67 17.85 -16.27
N ALA A 50 1.62 17.42 -15.55
CA ALA A 50 1.27 17.97 -14.26
C ALA A 50 2.35 17.66 -13.20
N SER A 51 2.49 18.56 -12.23
CA SER A 51 3.35 18.32 -11.06
C SER A 51 2.76 17.23 -10.16
N ALA A 52 3.62 16.54 -9.39
CA ALA A 52 3.17 15.55 -8.41
C ALA A 52 2.12 16.11 -7.43
N GLN A 53 2.26 17.37 -7.03
CA GLN A 53 1.29 18.06 -6.19
C GLN A 53 -0.09 18.15 -6.86
N HIS A 54 -0.14 18.58 -8.12
CA HIS A 54 -1.39 18.70 -8.84
C HIS A 54 -2.05 17.34 -9.07
N ILE A 55 -1.25 16.33 -9.48
CA ILE A 55 -1.73 14.95 -9.64
C ILE A 55 -2.32 14.44 -8.32
N ALA A 56 -1.56 14.52 -7.21
CA ALA A 56 -2.01 14.04 -5.90
C ALA A 56 -3.33 14.68 -5.44
N SER A 57 -3.54 15.96 -5.75
CA SER A 57 -4.78 16.68 -5.42
C SER A 57 -5.99 16.27 -6.27
N ARG A 58 -5.75 15.67 -7.44
CA ARG A 58 -6.78 15.25 -8.40
C ARG A 58 -7.08 13.75 -8.34
N LEU A 59 -6.18 12.95 -7.79
CA LEU A 59 -6.42 11.53 -7.57
C LEU A 59 -7.62 11.33 -6.64
N SER A 60 -8.37 10.25 -6.87
CA SER A 60 -9.41 9.77 -5.98
C SER A 60 -9.37 8.26 -5.92
N LEU A 61 -9.36 7.69 -4.70
CA LEU A 61 -9.38 6.25 -4.46
C LEU A 61 -10.80 5.72 -4.24
N GLY A 62 -11.81 6.45 -4.73
CA GLY A 62 -13.22 6.09 -4.61
C GLY A 62 -13.70 6.00 -3.18
N HIS A 63 -14.58 5.02 -2.94
CA HIS A 63 -15.21 4.82 -1.64
C HIS A 63 -14.21 4.53 -0.50
N LEU A 64 -13.00 4.06 -0.81
CA LEU A 64 -11.97 3.79 0.20
C LEU A 64 -11.42 5.07 0.85
N GLU A 65 -11.53 6.23 0.17
CA GLU A 65 -11.15 7.51 0.78
C GLU A 65 -12.03 7.85 1.97
N SER A 66 -13.35 7.66 1.89
CA SER A 66 -14.24 7.90 3.03
C SER A 66 -14.04 6.89 4.16
N ILE A 67 -13.69 5.65 3.82
CA ILE A 67 -13.39 4.62 4.82
C ILE A 67 -12.12 4.99 5.62
N LEU A 68 -11.01 5.31 4.93
CA LEU A 68 -9.74 5.60 5.59
C LEU A 68 -9.62 7.03 6.09
N GLY A 69 -10.24 7.98 5.39
CA GLY A 69 -10.15 9.41 5.64
C GLY A 69 -11.17 9.92 6.66
N ASN A 70 -12.29 9.21 6.88
CA ASN A 70 -13.34 9.63 7.81
C ASN A 70 -13.67 8.55 8.85
N LEU A 71 -14.06 7.33 8.42
CA LEU A 71 -14.53 6.30 9.36
C LEU A 71 -13.40 5.71 10.22
N TYR A 72 -12.23 5.48 9.63
CA TYR A 72 -11.03 4.96 10.28
C TYR A 72 -9.87 5.97 10.21
N SER A 73 -10.20 7.26 10.19
CA SER A 73 -9.25 8.37 10.06
C SER A 73 -8.20 8.43 11.16
N THR A 74 -8.54 7.97 12.36
CA THR A 74 -7.67 7.88 13.55
C THR A 74 -7.02 6.52 13.74
N ALA A 75 -7.42 5.51 12.94
CA ALA A 75 -6.89 4.17 13.08
C ALA A 75 -5.45 4.09 12.54
N ASP A 76 -4.63 3.26 13.17
CA ASP A 76 -3.33 2.89 12.64
C ASP A 76 -3.51 2.05 11.38
N VAL A 77 -2.72 2.32 10.33
CA VAL A 77 -2.78 1.54 9.10
C VAL A 77 -1.61 0.57 9.02
N LYS A 78 -1.93 -0.71 8.75
CA LYS A 78 -0.94 -1.73 8.36
C LYS A 78 -1.23 -2.22 6.95
N VAL A 79 -0.23 -2.11 6.09
CA VAL A 79 -0.31 -2.49 4.69
C VAL A 79 0.32 -3.85 4.47
N VAL A 80 -0.42 -4.77 3.86
CA VAL A 80 0.12 -6.02 3.33
C VAL A 80 -0.02 -6.03 1.82
N SER A 81 1.02 -6.48 1.13
CA SER A 81 1.01 -6.62 -0.32
C SER A 81 1.56 -7.97 -0.76
N SER A 82 1.29 -8.31 -2.02
CA SER A 82 1.85 -9.48 -2.68
C SER A 82 2.90 -9.09 -3.72
N LEU A 83 3.88 -9.95 -3.96
CA LEU A 83 4.85 -9.83 -5.04
C LEU A 83 5.19 -11.22 -5.57
N GLY A 84 5.56 -11.33 -6.84
CA GLY A 84 5.87 -12.62 -7.47
C GLY A 84 5.53 -12.64 -8.94
N GLU A 85 5.89 -13.72 -9.62
CA GLU A 85 5.57 -13.92 -11.03
C GLU A 85 4.05 -13.96 -11.26
N GLN A 86 3.64 -13.88 -12.52
CA GLN A 86 2.25 -14.09 -12.91
C GLN A 86 1.78 -15.49 -12.49
N SER A 87 0.50 -15.61 -12.14
CA SER A 87 -0.14 -16.89 -11.79
C SER A 87 0.46 -17.65 -10.60
N THR A 88 1.12 -16.93 -9.68
CA THR A 88 1.68 -17.52 -8.46
C THR A 88 0.71 -17.60 -7.27
N GLY A 89 -0.59 -17.36 -7.46
CA GLY A 89 -1.57 -17.41 -6.36
C GLY A 89 -1.43 -16.26 -5.36
N LYS A 90 -1.00 -15.07 -5.83
CA LYS A 90 -0.85 -13.84 -5.03
C LYS A 90 -2.20 -13.37 -4.46
N SER A 91 -3.15 -13.10 -5.34
CA SER A 91 -4.51 -12.67 -5.00
C SER A 91 -5.21 -13.70 -4.11
N PHE A 92 -5.04 -15.00 -4.42
CA PHE A 92 -5.53 -16.09 -3.58
C PHE A 92 -4.97 -16.01 -2.15
N ALA A 93 -3.67 -15.73 -2.00
CA ALA A 93 -3.04 -15.65 -0.69
C ALA A 93 -3.54 -14.43 0.11
N LEU A 94 -3.71 -13.28 -0.54
CA LEU A 94 -4.26 -12.08 0.10
C LEU A 94 -5.72 -12.29 0.53
N ASN A 95 -6.54 -12.88 -0.35
CA ASN A 95 -7.93 -13.20 -0.07
C ASN A 95 -8.08 -14.13 1.13
N HIS A 96 -7.22 -15.14 1.28
CA HIS A 96 -7.27 -16.05 2.43
C HIS A 96 -6.64 -15.49 3.69
N LEU A 97 -5.73 -14.51 3.58
CA LEU A 97 -5.07 -13.93 4.74
C LEU A 97 -5.97 -12.93 5.48
N LEU A 98 -6.74 -12.12 4.74
CA LEU A 98 -7.54 -11.01 5.30
C LEU A 98 -8.97 -10.94 4.74
N ASP A 99 -9.49 -12.02 4.17
CA ASP A 99 -10.87 -12.11 3.66
C ASP A 99 -11.22 -11.06 2.57
N THR A 100 -10.25 -10.74 1.69
CA THR A 100 -10.47 -9.85 0.53
C THR A 100 -11.07 -10.59 -0.67
N LEU A 101 -11.56 -9.84 -1.67
CA LEU A 101 -12.19 -10.37 -2.89
C LEU A 101 -11.48 -9.92 -4.18
N PHE A 102 -10.14 -9.94 -4.21
CA PHE A 102 -9.44 -9.75 -5.49
C PHE A 102 -9.76 -10.90 -6.45
N GLU A 103 -9.87 -10.60 -7.74
CA GLU A 103 -10.12 -11.65 -8.74
C GLU A 103 -8.97 -12.65 -8.77
N GLY A 104 -9.29 -13.94 -8.57
CA GLY A 104 -8.35 -15.04 -8.69
C GLY A 104 -8.73 -15.96 -9.84
N ALA A 105 -7.95 -16.00 -10.92
CA ALA A 105 -8.13 -16.99 -11.97
C ALA A 105 -6.81 -17.42 -12.63
N ALA A 106 -6.83 -18.60 -13.23
CA ALA A 106 -5.69 -19.31 -13.84
C ALA A 106 -5.11 -18.63 -15.10
N THR A 107 -5.83 -17.66 -15.67
CA THR A 107 -5.40 -16.79 -16.78
C THR A 107 -5.17 -15.38 -16.24
N ARG A 108 -4.21 -14.61 -16.79
CA ARG A 108 -3.81 -13.25 -16.35
C ARG A 108 -5.01 -12.46 -15.79
N THR A 109 -5.01 -12.19 -14.49
CA THR A 109 -6.14 -11.60 -13.77
C THR A 109 -5.84 -10.20 -13.26
N THR A 110 -4.72 -10.01 -12.56
CA THR A 110 -4.38 -8.71 -12.00
C THR A 110 -3.59 -7.89 -13.01
N GLU A 111 -4.18 -6.80 -13.52
CA GLU A 111 -3.46 -5.73 -14.22
C GLU A 111 -3.20 -4.56 -13.26
N GLY A 112 -1.96 -4.08 -13.19
CA GLY A 112 -1.60 -2.94 -12.33
C GLY A 112 -1.66 -3.21 -10.83
N VAL A 113 -2.25 -2.28 -10.07
CA VAL A 113 -2.32 -2.32 -8.60
C VAL A 113 -3.76 -2.17 -8.14
N TRP A 114 -4.18 -3.07 -7.27
CA TRP A 114 -5.52 -3.08 -6.68
C TRP A 114 -5.43 -2.93 -5.17
N MET A 115 -6.42 -2.27 -4.58
CA MET A 115 -6.49 -1.98 -3.15
C MET A 115 -7.82 -2.42 -2.56
N SER A 116 -7.77 -3.01 -1.38
CA SER A 116 -8.92 -3.25 -0.50
C SER A 116 -8.54 -2.84 0.93
N VAL A 117 -9.55 -2.55 1.75
CA VAL A 117 -9.38 -2.16 3.15
C VAL A 117 -10.10 -3.21 4.00
N VAL A 118 -9.50 -3.65 5.09
CA VAL A 118 -10.09 -4.65 5.98
C VAL A 118 -10.11 -4.07 7.40
N PRO A 119 -11.29 -3.63 7.86
CA PRO A 119 -11.48 -3.20 9.24
C PRO A 119 -11.15 -4.32 10.23
N SER A 120 -10.40 -4.00 11.29
CA SER A 120 -10.19 -4.91 12.41
C SER A 120 -10.99 -4.44 13.62
N SER A 121 -11.22 -5.35 14.58
CA SER A 121 -11.95 -5.04 15.82
C SER A 121 -11.17 -4.15 16.80
N GLY A 122 -9.94 -3.74 16.45
CA GLY A 122 -9.06 -2.88 17.26
C GLY A 122 -8.80 -1.50 16.63
N ALA A 123 -7.79 -0.80 17.14
CA ALA A 123 -7.37 0.52 16.66
C ALA A 123 -6.56 0.48 15.35
N THR A 124 -6.62 -0.62 14.61
CA THR A 124 -5.83 -0.85 13.39
C THR A 124 -6.75 -1.26 12.25
N VAL A 125 -6.50 -0.68 11.09
CA VAL A 125 -7.11 -1.09 9.82
C VAL A 125 -6.04 -1.67 8.91
N TYR A 126 -6.37 -2.76 8.21
CA TYR A 126 -5.47 -3.34 7.23
C TYR A 126 -5.76 -2.77 5.85
N VAL A 127 -4.71 -2.42 5.13
CA VAL A 127 -4.79 -2.11 3.70
C VAL A 127 -4.12 -3.26 2.96
N VAL A 128 -4.81 -3.79 1.96
CA VAL A 128 -4.36 -4.94 1.19
C VAL A 128 -4.11 -4.49 -0.23
N LEU A 129 -2.89 -4.66 -0.72
CA LEU A 129 -2.50 -4.28 -2.07
C LEU A 129 -2.16 -5.51 -2.90
N ASP A 130 -2.97 -5.80 -3.92
CA ASP A 130 -2.66 -6.83 -4.89
C ASP A 130 -1.99 -6.21 -6.12
N PHE A 131 -0.74 -6.61 -6.34
CA PHE A 131 0.05 -6.14 -7.47
C PHE A 131 0.05 -7.18 -8.58
N GLU A 132 0.00 -6.70 -9.81
CA GLU A 132 0.25 -7.52 -10.98
C GLU A 132 1.57 -8.28 -10.84
N GLY A 133 1.58 -9.53 -11.30
CA GLY A 133 2.79 -10.34 -11.22
C GLY A 133 3.87 -9.82 -12.14
N VAL A 134 5.08 -9.58 -11.63
CA VAL A 134 6.22 -9.05 -12.39
C VAL A 134 6.74 -10.03 -13.46
N GLN A 135 7.60 -9.53 -14.35
CA GLN A 135 8.29 -10.30 -15.40
C GLN A 135 7.35 -10.93 -16.44
N SER A 136 6.27 -10.23 -16.77
CA SER A 136 5.44 -10.60 -17.91
C SER A 136 6.21 -10.34 -19.21
N VAL A 137 5.93 -11.15 -20.25
CA VAL A 137 6.58 -10.99 -21.58
C VAL A 137 6.27 -9.63 -22.21
N GLU A 138 5.16 -9.01 -21.79
CA GLU A 138 4.62 -7.79 -22.39
C GLU A 138 5.06 -6.51 -21.66
N ARG A 139 5.70 -6.62 -20.48
CA ARG A 139 6.11 -5.45 -19.68
C ARG A 139 7.61 -5.22 -19.67
N SER A 140 7.97 -3.95 -19.51
CA SER A 140 9.36 -3.52 -19.45
C SER A 140 9.96 -3.66 -18.04
N VAL A 141 11.30 -3.67 -17.97
CA VAL A 141 12.04 -3.64 -16.69
C VAL A 141 11.68 -2.40 -15.86
N GLN A 142 11.40 -1.28 -16.51
CA GLN A 142 11.02 -0.05 -15.83
C GLN A 142 9.62 -0.16 -15.23
N GLU A 143 8.66 -0.73 -15.95
CA GLU A 143 7.30 -0.95 -15.45
C GLU A 143 7.29 -1.89 -14.23
N ASP A 144 8.04 -2.98 -14.30
CA ASP A 144 8.26 -3.86 -13.14
C ASP A 144 8.89 -3.10 -11.96
N ALA A 145 9.89 -2.25 -12.22
CA ALA A 145 10.53 -1.46 -11.17
C ALA A 145 9.57 -0.48 -10.49
N LEU A 146 8.65 0.15 -11.23
CA LEU A 146 7.66 1.08 -10.64
C LEU A 146 6.69 0.35 -9.69
N LEU A 147 6.19 -0.84 -10.09
CA LEU A 147 5.32 -1.66 -9.25
C LEU A 147 6.06 -2.14 -7.99
N VAL A 148 7.28 -2.65 -8.17
CA VAL A 148 8.14 -3.13 -7.08
C VAL A 148 8.48 -2.01 -6.09
N LEU A 149 8.78 -0.82 -6.60
CA LEU A 149 9.07 0.37 -5.81
C LEU A 149 7.86 0.75 -4.95
N MET A 150 6.68 0.90 -5.55
CA MET A 150 5.45 1.26 -4.83
C MET A 150 5.14 0.23 -3.73
N ASN A 151 5.23 -1.06 -4.08
CA ASN A 151 4.98 -2.18 -3.18
C ASN A 151 5.89 -2.14 -1.94
N ALA A 152 7.20 -2.01 -2.13
CA ALA A 152 8.14 -1.97 -1.01
C ALA A 152 8.07 -0.66 -0.21
N ALA A 153 7.78 0.46 -0.86
CA ALA A 153 7.73 1.76 -0.22
C ALA A 153 6.62 1.84 0.84
N ILE A 154 5.44 1.29 0.53
CA ILE A 154 4.24 1.49 1.35
C ILE A 154 3.92 0.31 2.27
N SER A 155 4.40 -0.90 1.99
CA SER A 155 3.98 -2.10 2.73
C SER A 155 4.67 -2.28 4.08
N ASN A 156 3.92 -2.78 5.08
CA ASN A 156 4.44 -3.33 6.34
C ASN A 156 4.90 -4.79 6.17
N LEU A 157 4.22 -5.53 5.30
CA LEU A 157 4.57 -6.90 4.94
C LEU A 157 4.41 -7.09 3.43
N VAL A 158 5.48 -7.51 2.76
CA VAL A 158 5.45 -7.94 1.36
C VAL A 158 5.54 -9.45 1.32
N ILE A 159 4.50 -10.11 0.80
CA ILE A 159 4.46 -11.56 0.60
C ILE A 159 4.99 -11.86 -0.79
N TYR A 160 6.24 -12.30 -0.87
CA TYR A 160 6.85 -12.75 -2.11
C TYR A 160 6.58 -14.23 -2.35
N ARG A 161 5.68 -14.55 -3.29
CA ARG A 161 5.37 -15.94 -3.65
C ARG A 161 6.21 -16.40 -4.84
N ASN A 162 7.05 -17.40 -4.64
CA ASN A 162 7.87 -18.01 -5.70
C ASN A 162 7.64 -19.53 -5.77
N SER A 163 7.72 -20.10 -6.98
CA SER A 163 7.90 -21.55 -7.16
C SER A 163 9.30 -21.98 -6.68
N PHE A 164 9.42 -23.17 -6.10
CA PHE A 164 10.62 -23.68 -5.42
C PHE A 164 11.98 -23.52 -6.17
N SER A 165 11.99 -23.27 -7.47
CA SER A 165 13.20 -22.88 -8.20
C SER A 165 13.64 -21.46 -7.83
N LEU A 166 14.71 -21.36 -7.02
CA LEU A 166 15.53 -20.14 -6.95
C LEU A 166 16.19 -19.90 -8.31
N SER A 167 15.43 -19.31 -9.21
CA SER A 167 15.75 -19.15 -10.62
C SER A 167 16.37 -17.77 -10.89
N ARG A 168 16.75 -17.50 -12.13
CA ARG A 168 17.24 -16.20 -12.64
C ARG A 168 16.30 -15.03 -12.25
N GLU A 169 15.05 -15.36 -12.00
CA GLU A 169 13.88 -14.52 -11.75
C GLU A 169 14.00 -13.81 -10.40
N ILE A 170 14.57 -14.47 -9.39
CA ILE A 170 14.96 -13.82 -8.14
C ILE A 170 16.04 -12.77 -8.45
N ARG A 171 17.12 -13.11 -9.15
CA ARG A 171 18.17 -12.13 -9.49
C ARG A 171 17.65 -10.95 -10.32
N THR A 172 16.70 -11.19 -11.22
CA THR A 172 16.06 -10.14 -12.01
C THR A 172 15.17 -9.25 -11.14
N LEU A 173 14.40 -9.82 -10.21
CA LEU A 173 13.62 -9.07 -9.23
C LEU A 173 14.51 -8.23 -8.31
N PHE A 174 15.62 -8.81 -7.84
CA PHE A 174 16.68 -8.09 -7.12
C PHE A 174 17.21 -6.92 -7.96
N GLY A 175 17.41 -7.10 -9.26
CA GLY A 175 17.76 -6.04 -10.19
C GLY A 175 16.71 -4.92 -10.25
N ALA A 176 15.41 -5.28 -10.33
CA ALA A 176 14.31 -4.31 -10.29
C ALA A 176 14.26 -3.54 -8.96
N PHE A 177 14.47 -4.23 -7.83
CA PHE A 177 14.58 -3.61 -6.52
C PHE A 177 15.79 -2.68 -6.40
N GLN A 178 16.95 -3.05 -6.96
CA GLN A 178 18.14 -2.19 -6.97
C GLN A 178 17.92 -0.93 -7.81
N ALA A 179 17.32 -1.08 -9.00
CA ALA A 179 16.91 0.06 -9.81
C ALA A 179 15.97 0.98 -9.03
N SER A 180 15.00 0.40 -8.31
CA SER A 180 14.04 1.11 -7.46
C SER A 180 14.71 1.83 -6.28
N ALA A 181 15.66 1.21 -5.60
CA ALA A 181 16.40 1.80 -4.48
C ALA A 181 17.30 2.98 -4.91
N GLY A 182 17.69 3.03 -6.18
CA GLY A 182 18.40 4.18 -6.77
C GLY A 182 17.47 5.36 -7.11
N ILE A 183 16.17 5.09 -7.30
CA ILE A 183 15.15 6.06 -7.68
C ILE A 183 14.61 6.81 -6.45
N LEU A 184 14.15 6.07 -5.43
CA LEU A 184 13.58 6.65 -4.20
C LEU A 184 14.46 6.23 -3.02
N ASN A 185 15.32 7.15 -2.57
CA ASN A 185 16.32 6.87 -1.54
C ASN A 185 15.65 6.61 -0.17
N PRO A 186 15.75 5.40 0.42
CA PRO A 186 15.14 5.10 1.70
C PRO A 186 15.63 5.99 2.85
N THR A 187 16.89 6.42 2.81
CA THR A 187 17.48 7.29 3.84
C THR A 187 16.84 8.68 3.85
N ALA A 188 16.41 9.16 2.67
CA ALA A 188 15.73 10.44 2.53
C ALA A 188 14.22 10.34 2.81
N ASN A 189 13.67 9.12 2.92
CA ASN A 189 12.24 8.84 3.06
C ASN A 189 12.01 7.87 4.24
N PRO A 190 12.31 8.28 5.48
CA PRO A 190 12.21 7.40 6.65
C PRO A 190 10.78 6.94 6.96
N GLU A 191 9.77 7.65 6.45
CA GLU A 191 8.36 7.23 6.49
C GLU A 191 8.02 6.07 5.53
N LEU A 192 8.83 5.81 4.51
CA LEU A 192 8.66 4.70 3.56
C LEU A 192 9.64 3.55 3.88
N PHE A 193 9.44 2.39 3.25
CA PHE A 193 10.33 1.23 3.35
C PHE A 193 10.52 0.69 4.77
N ARG A 194 9.47 0.76 5.59
CA ARG A 194 9.47 0.28 6.98
C ARG A 194 9.00 -1.17 7.11
N GLY A 195 8.76 -1.83 5.97
CA GLY A 195 8.20 -3.17 5.89
C GLY A 195 9.19 -4.30 6.11
N SER A 196 8.64 -5.50 6.07
CA SER A 196 9.37 -6.77 6.06
C SER A 196 9.03 -7.59 4.82
N LEU A 197 9.95 -8.46 4.40
CA LEU A 197 9.75 -9.36 3.28
C LEU A 197 9.49 -10.78 3.79
N ALA A 198 8.35 -11.37 3.46
CA ALA A 198 8.07 -12.79 3.68
C ALA A 198 8.19 -13.54 2.35
N VAL A 199 9.21 -14.38 2.22
CA VAL A 199 9.42 -15.22 1.04
C VAL A 199 8.71 -16.55 1.24
N VAL A 200 7.65 -16.75 0.47
CA VAL A 200 6.87 -17.99 0.43
C VAL A 200 7.46 -18.93 -0.61
N ILE A 201 7.98 -20.05 -0.15
CA ILE A 201 8.48 -21.13 -1.00
C ILE A 201 7.37 -22.16 -1.11
N LYS A 202 6.78 -22.32 -2.30
CA LYS A 202 5.62 -23.20 -2.49
C LYS A 202 6.00 -24.67 -2.65
N ASP A 203 4.99 -25.52 -2.47
CA ASP A 203 5.01 -26.94 -2.78
C ASP A 203 6.14 -27.69 -2.06
N VAL A 204 6.46 -27.24 -0.84
CA VAL A 204 7.49 -27.84 0.00
C VAL A 204 6.89 -29.02 0.74
N MET A 205 7.49 -30.21 0.57
CA MET A 205 7.10 -31.37 1.37
C MET A 205 7.39 -31.09 2.85
N MET A 206 6.46 -31.45 3.73
CA MET A 206 6.62 -31.15 5.17
C MET A 206 7.86 -31.81 5.80
N SER A 207 8.33 -32.93 5.23
CA SER A 207 9.59 -33.57 5.62
C SER A 207 10.83 -32.70 5.36
N ASP A 208 10.74 -31.81 4.38
CA ASP A 208 11.87 -31.05 3.82
C ASP A 208 11.81 -29.57 4.22
N ARG A 209 10.86 -29.20 5.10
CA ARG A 209 10.59 -27.80 5.51
C ARG A 209 11.86 -27.06 5.95
N ASP A 210 12.59 -27.65 6.90
CA ASP A 210 13.77 -27.04 7.50
C ASP A 210 14.94 -26.99 6.51
N GLU A 211 15.08 -28.03 5.69
CA GLU A 211 16.12 -28.09 4.66
C GLU A 211 15.89 -27.05 3.57
N ALA A 212 14.64 -26.91 3.08
CA ALA A 212 14.24 -25.90 2.10
C ALA A 212 14.48 -24.48 2.62
N ALA A 213 14.12 -24.21 3.88
CA ALA A 213 14.38 -22.93 4.52
C ALA A 213 15.89 -22.65 4.61
N ALA A 214 16.68 -23.62 5.08
CA ALA A 214 18.12 -23.48 5.23
C ALA A 214 18.85 -23.33 3.89
N GLU A 215 18.38 -24.01 2.84
CA GLU A 215 18.91 -23.85 1.49
C GLU A 215 18.64 -22.46 0.93
N PHE A 216 17.40 -21.96 1.06
CA PHE A 216 17.08 -20.62 0.62
C PHE A 216 17.92 -19.58 1.35
N TYR A 217 18.03 -19.68 2.69
CA TYR A 217 18.87 -18.78 3.47
C TYR A 217 20.32 -18.75 2.97
N ARG A 218 20.93 -19.91 2.72
CA ARG A 218 22.31 -20.01 2.19
C ARG A 218 22.45 -19.32 0.83
N ARG A 219 21.51 -19.56 -0.08
CA ARG A 219 21.53 -18.95 -1.42
C ARG A 219 21.30 -17.43 -1.33
N PHE A 220 20.39 -17.00 -0.48
CA PHE A 220 20.10 -15.58 -0.24
C PHE A 220 21.33 -14.87 0.35
N GLN A 221 22.00 -15.47 1.34
CA GLN A 221 23.24 -14.93 1.92
C GLN A 221 24.33 -14.79 0.85
N SER A 222 24.44 -15.72 -0.10
CA SER A 222 25.40 -15.59 -1.21
C SER A 222 25.09 -14.38 -2.11
N ILE A 223 23.81 -14.10 -2.38
CA ILE A 223 23.39 -12.91 -3.14
C ILE A 223 23.73 -11.64 -2.35
N VAL A 224 23.35 -11.59 -1.07
CA VAL A 224 23.66 -10.46 -0.18
C VAL A 224 25.17 -10.23 -0.04
N ALA A 225 25.98 -11.28 0.07
CA ALA A 225 27.44 -11.17 0.14
C ALA A 225 28.04 -10.59 -1.15
N THR A 226 27.44 -10.89 -2.30
CA THR A 226 27.83 -10.30 -3.59
C THR A 226 27.47 -8.81 -3.67
N GLU A 227 26.32 -8.43 -3.11
CA GLU A 227 25.77 -7.07 -3.18
C GLU A 227 26.15 -6.16 -1.98
N GLN A 228 26.82 -6.73 -0.97
CA GLN A 228 27.28 -6.06 0.26
C GLN A 228 26.17 -5.26 0.99
N GLY A 229 26.53 -4.18 1.71
CA GLY A 229 25.59 -3.33 2.46
C GLY A 229 24.60 -2.54 1.59
N GLY A 230 24.69 -2.68 0.26
CA GLY A 230 23.77 -2.08 -0.70
C GLY A 230 22.60 -2.97 -1.13
N ASN A 231 22.50 -4.20 -0.61
CA ASN A 231 21.45 -5.14 -0.99
C ASN A 231 20.05 -4.59 -0.69
N PHE A 232 19.07 -4.99 -1.50
CA PHE A 232 17.74 -4.42 -1.41
C PHE A 232 17.00 -4.76 -0.10
N VAL A 233 17.27 -5.91 0.52
CA VAL A 233 16.58 -6.28 1.78
C VAL A 233 17.01 -5.35 2.90
N SER A 234 18.29 -4.99 2.96
CA SER A 234 18.78 -4.00 3.91
C SER A 234 18.23 -2.61 3.60
N ARG A 235 18.14 -2.23 2.32
CA ARG A 235 17.69 -0.89 1.90
C ARG A 235 16.17 -0.66 1.98
N LEU A 236 15.37 -1.65 1.57
CA LEU A 236 13.92 -1.51 1.37
C LEU A 236 13.08 -2.19 2.46
N PHE A 237 13.68 -3.14 3.18
CA PHE A 237 13.00 -3.93 4.22
C PHE A 237 13.72 -3.87 5.56
N GLY A 238 14.69 -2.97 5.73
CA GLY A 238 15.45 -2.81 6.97
C GLY A 238 16.14 -4.08 7.46
N GLY A 239 16.48 -5.00 6.56
CA GLY A 239 17.05 -6.31 6.91
C GLY A 239 16.03 -7.35 7.39
N LYS A 240 14.73 -7.02 7.45
CA LYS A 240 13.66 -7.89 7.95
C LYS A 240 13.21 -8.86 6.86
N LEU A 241 13.63 -10.12 6.98
CA LEU A 241 13.30 -11.22 6.07
C LEU A 241 12.76 -12.41 6.86
N ALA A 242 11.65 -12.98 6.40
CA ALA A 242 11.12 -14.26 6.85
C ALA A 242 11.04 -15.23 5.67
N ILE A 243 11.35 -16.50 5.91
CA ILE A 243 11.18 -17.57 4.92
C ILE A 243 10.07 -18.48 5.41
N VAL A 244 9.07 -18.69 4.57
CA VAL A 244 7.88 -19.48 4.87
C VAL A 244 7.81 -20.62 3.86
N PRO A 245 8.38 -21.81 4.18
CA PRO A 245 8.17 -23.00 3.37
C PRO A 245 6.71 -23.42 3.51
N TRP A 246 6.01 -23.45 2.38
CA TRP A 246 4.58 -23.62 2.29
C TRP A 246 4.27 -24.95 1.60
N PRO A 247 3.47 -25.83 2.22
CA PRO A 247 3.17 -27.11 1.62
C PRO A 247 2.27 -26.98 0.39
N GLY A 248 2.09 -28.07 -0.35
CA GLY A 248 1.17 -28.11 -1.48
C GLY A 248 -0.28 -28.02 -1.02
N LEU A 249 -1.18 -27.55 -1.90
CA LEU A 249 -2.60 -27.32 -1.59
C LEU A 249 -3.33 -28.57 -1.04
N GLN A 250 -2.90 -29.75 -1.46
CA GLN A 250 -3.40 -31.05 -1.03
C GLN A 250 -3.00 -31.45 0.41
N ASP A 251 -2.04 -30.75 1.02
CA ASP A 251 -1.65 -30.99 2.41
C ASP A 251 -2.56 -30.21 3.37
N PRO A 252 -3.12 -30.85 4.43
CA PRO A 252 -3.93 -30.16 5.43
C PRO A 252 -3.22 -28.98 6.12
N ALA A 253 -1.88 -29.00 6.21
CA ALA A 253 -1.08 -27.92 6.79
C ALA A 253 -1.00 -26.68 5.87
N PHE A 254 -1.49 -26.75 4.63
CA PHE A 254 -1.51 -25.62 3.70
C PHE A 254 -2.15 -24.37 4.30
N TYR A 255 -3.29 -24.54 4.97
CA TYR A 255 -4.04 -23.41 5.52
C TYR A 255 -3.46 -22.89 6.85
N SER A 256 -2.70 -23.70 7.59
CA SER A 256 -2.06 -23.22 8.82
C SER A 256 -0.97 -22.17 8.57
N GLU A 257 -0.36 -22.16 7.38
CA GLU A 257 0.67 -21.17 7.04
C GLU A 257 0.12 -19.73 6.87
N PHE A 258 -1.19 -19.57 6.64
CA PHE A 258 -1.82 -18.25 6.73
C PHE A 258 -1.72 -17.67 8.14
N GLY A 259 -1.78 -18.51 9.17
CA GLY A 259 -1.54 -18.11 10.56
C GLY A 259 -0.14 -17.52 10.74
N CYS A 260 0.88 -18.12 10.14
CA CYS A 260 2.25 -17.60 10.19
C CYS A 260 2.36 -16.22 9.52
N LEU A 261 1.76 -16.02 8.35
CA LEU A 261 1.72 -14.70 7.71
C LEU A 261 0.95 -13.67 8.54
N ALA A 262 -0.16 -14.06 9.16
CA ALA A 262 -0.94 -13.20 10.03
C ALA A 262 -0.13 -12.77 11.26
N GLU A 263 0.64 -13.68 11.86
CA GLU A 263 1.56 -13.36 12.96
C GLU A 263 2.63 -12.35 12.53
N LEU A 264 3.23 -12.52 11.35
CA LEU A 264 4.20 -11.56 10.81
C LEU A 264 3.58 -10.16 10.61
N LEU A 265 2.37 -10.09 10.04
CA LEU A 265 1.65 -8.83 9.83
C LEU A 265 1.26 -8.17 11.16
N ASN A 266 0.78 -8.96 12.11
CA ASN A 266 0.40 -8.49 13.44
C ASN A 266 1.61 -8.00 14.25
N ALA A 267 2.77 -8.66 14.10
CA ALA A 267 4.02 -8.26 14.73
C ALA A 267 4.70 -7.05 14.05
N ALA A 268 4.35 -6.76 12.79
CA ALA A 268 4.91 -5.61 12.08
C ALA A 268 4.61 -4.30 12.82
N GLU A 269 5.62 -3.43 12.89
CA GLU A 269 5.45 -2.07 13.42
C GLU A 269 4.46 -1.29 12.56
N VAL A 270 3.65 -0.45 13.19
CA VAL A 270 2.80 0.51 12.48
C VAL A 270 3.70 1.52 11.77
N SER A 271 3.61 1.59 10.45
CA SER A 271 4.36 2.56 9.65
C SER A 271 3.56 3.80 9.29
N HIS A 272 2.23 3.71 9.34
CA HIS A 272 1.31 4.73 8.82
C HIS A 272 0.23 5.15 9.83
N PRO A 273 0.59 5.89 10.89
CA PRO A 273 -0.38 6.50 11.78
C PRO A 273 -0.75 7.92 11.31
N PRO A 274 -2.03 8.32 11.23
CA PRO A 274 -3.27 7.54 11.15
C PRO A 274 -3.86 7.49 9.72
N GLY A 275 -5.03 6.86 9.52
CA GLY A 275 -5.69 6.60 8.23
C GLY A 275 -5.72 7.76 7.22
N GLY A 276 -6.05 8.97 7.66
CA GLY A 276 -6.05 10.15 6.78
C GLY A 276 -4.64 10.52 6.30
N ALA A 277 -3.63 10.39 7.16
CA ALA A 277 -2.23 10.62 6.80
C ALA A 277 -1.68 9.54 5.85
N PHE A 278 -2.08 8.28 6.05
CA PHE A 278 -1.80 7.20 5.12
C PHE A 278 -2.33 7.51 3.72
N LEU A 279 -3.60 7.92 3.61
CA LEU A 279 -4.25 8.23 2.33
C LEU A 279 -3.48 9.31 1.56
N ARG A 280 -3.10 10.40 2.22
CA ARG A 280 -2.27 11.46 1.60
C ARG A 280 -0.91 10.96 1.17
N THR A 281 -0.27 10.13 1.98
CA THR A 281 1.05 9.56 1.67
C THR A 281 0.96 8.67 0.43
N LEU A 282 -0.06 7.80 0.36
CA LEU A 282 -0.31 6.94 -0.79
C LEU A 282 -0.57 7.74 -2.07
N LYS A 283 -1.49 8.73 -2.03
CA LYS A 283 -1.79 9.60 -3.19
C LYS A 283 -0.56 10.38 -3.65
N THR A 284 0.24 10.87 -2.70
CA THR A 284 1.48 11.60 -3.02
C THR A 284 2.51 10.65 -3.64
N LEU A 285 2.67 9.43 -3.11
CA LEU A 285 3.57 8.42 -3.67
C LEU A 285 3.16 8.04 -5.11
N MET A 286 1.87 7.77 -5.34
CA MET A 286 1.34 7.48 -6.69
C MET A 286 1.64 8.62 -7.67
N ALA A 287 1.37 9.86 -7.26
CA ALA A 287 1.63 11.04 -8.07
C ALA A 287 3.12 11.24 -8.38
N GLN A 288 3.99 10.97 -7.42
CA GLN A 288 5.44 11.05 -7.59
C GLN A 288 5.96 9.98 -8.55
N ILE A 289 5.48 8.74 -8.43
CA ILE A 289 5.82 7.66 -9.35
C ILE A 289 5.34 7.98 -10.77
N GLN A 290 4.11 8.49 -10.93
CA GLN A 290 3.55 8.88 -12.22
C GLN A 290 4.31 10.03 -12.90
N SER A 291 4.76 11.02 -12.13
CA SER A 291 5.46 12.21 -12.64
C SER A 291 6.99 12.11 -12.59
N PHE A 292 7.54 10.98 -12.14
CA PHE A 292 8.98 10.79 -11.90
C PHE A 292 9.58 11.86 -10.96
N ASP A 293 8.79 12.32 -9.99
CA ASP A 293 9.21 13.30 -8.99
C ASP A 293 9.76 12.59 -7.74
N TRP A 294 11.08 12.60 -7.60
CA TRP A 294 11.80 11.93 -6.51
C TRP A 294 12.12 12.85 -5.32
N THR A 295 11.40 13.96 -5.20
CA THR A 295 11.43 14.79 -3.99
C THR A 295 11.09 13.90 -2.77
N PRO A 296 11.77 14.05 -1.63
CA PRO A 296 11.42 13.30 -0.43
C PRO A 296 9.92 13.41 -0.10
N ILE A 297 9.25 12.28 0.12
CA ILE A 297 7.80 12.17 0.26
C ILE A 297 7.27 13.09 1.37
N GLY A 298 7.94 13.19 2.51
CA GLY A 298 7.55 14.09 3.60
C GLY A 298 7.66 15.57 3.23
N ALA A 299 8.56 15.95 2.33
CA ALA A 299 8.60 17.31 1.80
C ALA A 299 7.41 17.56 0.86
N SER A 300 7.08 16.60 0.00
CA SER A 300 5.92 16.66 -0.91
C SER A 300 4.59 16.70 -0.15
N VAL A 301 4.42 15.86 0.87
CA VAL A 301 3.23 15.84 1.75
C VAL A 301 3.08 17.19 2.47
N ARG A 302 4.17 17.76 3.01
CA ARG A 302 4.14 19.10 3.63
C ARG A 302 3.76 20.19 2.64
N LYS A 303 4.30 20.15 1.42
CA LYS A 303 3.98 21.11 0.36
C LYS A 303 2.51 21.04 -0.05
N ASN A 304 1.98 19.83 -0.22
CA ASN A 304 0.57 19.59 -0.53
C ASN A 304 -0.33 20.13 0.60
N ARG A 305 0.05 19.86 1.86
CA ARG A 305 -0.65 20.37 3.04
C ARG A 305 -0.68 21.89 3.09
N LEU A 306 0.45 22.56 2.85
CA LEU A 306 0.52 24.02 2.86
C LEU A 306 -0.39 24.65 1.80
N ALA A 307 -0.46 24.06 0.61
CA ALA A 307 -1.35 24.55 -0.45
C ALA A 307 -2.83 24.41 -0.05
N GLN A 308 -3.23 23.24 0.46
CA GLN A 308 -4.60 23.02 0.94
C GLN A 308 -4.98 23.99 2.07
N LEU A 309 -4.09 24.22 3.03
CA LEU A 309 -4.32 25.19 4.10
C LEU A 309 -4.41 26.62 3.58
N SER A 310 -3.60 26.98 2.58
CA SER A 310 -3.62 28.32 1.97
C SER A 310 -4.91 28.58 1.22
N GLU A 311 -5.47 27.56 0.56
CA GLU A 311 -6.74 27.64 -0.17
C GLU A 311 -7.93 27.89 0.77
N HIS A 312 -7.93 27.29 1.96
CA HIS A 312 -9.01 27.43 2.93
C HIS A 312 -8.80 28.55 3.96
N LEU A 313 -7.63 29.20 3.97
CA LEU A 313 -7.25 30.16 5.00
C LEU A 313 -8.22 31.35 5.10
N GLU A 314 -8.62 31.91 3.96
CA GLU A 314 -9.53 33.07 3.95
C GLU A 314 -10.91 32.70 4.52
N SER A 315 -11.50 31.59 4.04
CA SER A 315 -12.77 31.08 4.54
C SER A 315 -12.72 30.76 6.04
N ALA A 316 -11.65 30.10 6.50
CA ALA A 316 -11.46 29.77 7.89
C ALA A 316 -11.41 31.04 8.78
N LEU A 317 -10.71 32.09 8.34
CA LEU A 317 -10.59 33.35 9.09
C LEU A 317 -11.88 34.17 9.11
N ILE A 318 -12.65 34.17 8.01
CA ILE A 318 -13.87 34.98 7.89
C ILE A 318 -15.08 34.27 8.54
N LEU A 319 -15.20 32.97 8.32
CA LEU A 319 -16.41 32.20 8.66
C LEU A 319 -16.23 31.31 9.89
N GLY A 320 -15.00 31.06 10.34
CA GLY A 320 -14.70 30.08 11.39
C GLY A 320 -14.87 28.63 10.92
N GLY A 321 -14.88 28.39 9.61
CA GLY A 321 -15.10 27.08 9.00
C GLY A 321 -14.80 27.08 7.50
N VAL A 322 -15.00 25.93 6.85
CA VAL A 322 -14.81 25.78 5.40
C VAL A 322 -16.17 25.48 4.75
N PRO A 323 -16.58 26.19 3.68
CA PRO A 323 -17.79 25.83 2.94
C PRO A 323 -17.68 24.42 2.34
N SER A 324 -18.71 23.60 2.52
CA SER A 324 -18.79 22.27 1.92
C SER A 324 -18.80 22.37 0.39
N THR A 325 -18.27 21.35 -0.27
CA THR A 325 -18.31 21.22 -1.73
C THR A 325 -19.67 20.76 -2.27
N VAL A 326 -20.59 20.38 -1.37
CA VAL A 326 -21.97 19.96 -1.70
C VAL A 326 -22.90 21.17 -1.77
N GLU A 327 -23.84 21.19 -2.73
CA GLU A 327 -24.89 22.23 -2.81
C GLU A 327 -26.18 21.79 -2.10
N PRO A 328 -26.81 22.66 -1.28
CA PRO A 328 -26.36 24.00 -0.90
C PRO A 328 -25.17 23.95 0.05
N ALA A 329 -24.21 24.86 -0.14
CA ALA A 329 -23.00 24.90 0.68
C ALA A 329 -23.34 25.09 2.17
N VAL A 330 -22.92 24.14 2.99
CA VAL A 330 -23.03 24.18 4.44
C VAL A 330 -21.65 24.53 5.00
N LEU A 331 -21.58 25.37 6.03
CA LEU A 331 -20.32 25.65 6.70
C LEU A 331 -19.89 24.44 7.52
N GLU A 332 -18.78 23.81 7.15
CA GLU A 332 -18.17 22.71 7.86
C GLU A 332 -17.18 23.22 8.92
N PRO A 333 -17.08 22.54 10.08
CA PRO A 333 -16.08 22.88 11.08
C PRO A 333 -14.67 22.69 10.53
N LEU A 334 -13.69 23.38 11.14
CA LEU A 334 -12.28 23.14 10.84
C LEU A 334 -11.90 21.73 11.34
N MET A 335 -11.39 20.90 10.44
CA MET A 335 -10.99 19.52 10.74
C MET A 335 -9.46 19.39 10.75
N ASN A 336 -8.94 18.51 11.61
CA ASN A 336 -7.57 18.05 11.53
C ASN A 336 -7.39 17.27 10.24
N LEU A 337 -6.47 17.69 9.37
CA LEU A 337 -6.23 17.02 8.10
C LEU A 337 -5.85 15.54 8.29
N ASP A 338 -5.10 15.20 9.34
CA ASP A 338 -4.62 13.83 9.64
C ASP A 338 -5.70 12.89 10.18
N THR A 339 -6.55 13.38 11.06
CA THR A 339 -7.52 12.55 11.79
C THR A 339 -8.97 12.80 11.42
N ASP A 340 -9.25 13.79 10.57
CA ASP A 340 -10.62 14.25 10.26
C ASP A 340 -11.45 14.61 11.50
N GLU A 341 -10.78 14.86 12.64
CA GLU A 341 -11.43 15.25 13.87
C GLU A 341 -11.62 16.76 13.91
N PRO A 342 -12.76 17.26 14.44
CA PRO A 342 -12.97 18.68 14.64
C PRO A 342 -11.87 19.29 15.51
N ILE A 343 -11.34 20.43 15.08
CA ILE A 343 -10.43 21.25 15.87
C ILE A 343 -11.29 21.96 16.92
N ASN A 344 -11.40 21.38 18.11
CA ASN A 344 -12.11 22.00 19.23
C ASN A 344 -11.28 23.13 19.84
N GLU A 345 -11.83 24.34 19.86
CA GLU A 345 -11.26 25.47 20.58
C GLU A 345 -11.58 25.35 22.07
N ASP A 346 -10.62 24.94 22.90
CA ASP A 346 -10.70 25.22 24.33
C ASP A 346 -10.37 26.71 24.53
N HIS A 347 -11.38 27.57 24.33
CA HIS A 347 -11.27 29.02 24.44
C HIS A 347 -10.92 29.52 25.86
N SER A 348 -10.75 28.63 26.83
CA SER A 348 -10.40 28.99 28.21
C SER A 348 -9.00 29.61 28.35
N GLN A 349 -8.14 29.56 27.32
CA GLN A 349 -6.76 30.05 27.37
C GLN A 349 -6.49 31.37 26.63
N PHE A 350 -7.47 31.92 25.89
CA PHE A 350 -7.35 33.23 25.24
C PHE A 350 -8.25 34.26 25.94
N SER A 351 -8.07 34.41 27.25
CA SER A 351 -8.50 35.63 27.95
C SER A 351 -7.36 36.64 27.83
N LEU A 352 -7.55 37.70 27.04
CA LEU A 352 -6.64 38.85 26.92
C LEU A 352 -6.52 39.61 28.25
#